data_AF-Q0YQJ4-F1
#
_entry.id   AF-Q0YQJ4-F1
#
_cell.length_a   1.000
_cell.length_b   1.000
_cell.length_c   1.000
_cell.angle_alpha   90.00
_cell.angle_beta   90.00
_cell.angle_gamma   90.00
#
_symmetry.space_group_name_H-M   'P 1'
#
loop_
_entity.id
_entity.type
_entity.pdbx_description
1 polymer ?
#
loop_
_entity_poly.entity_id
_entity_poly.type
_entity_poly.pdbx_seq_one_letter_code
_entity_poly.pdbx_strand_id
1 'polypeptide(L)'
;MARSKEEWIELLERRLPPLDRIADRNRAITAHYARWYLEKPELFKWSGMAAFASRQVGVALGVCELLHAPEHRESTDEQEGGLSSFDAGKLLQNSLNNLLFIPSFMHSAAAQQFFLADLDQLRLGNNNIFTDIGWAHALFLESGFGAVEKCCGPREQEFLFEGFRLIDEGEQLLKRGVEEERARALIWEGNVLLLPHEQISTLQRFLMLSASRGGF
;
A
#
# COMPACT_ATOMS: atom_id res chain seq x y z
N MET A 1 11.73 24.61 -11.51
CA MET A 1 12.15 23.32 -12.08
C MET A 1 11.13 22.27 -11.66
N ALA A 2 10.70 21.39 -12.57
CA ALA A 2 9.84 20.27 -12.20
C ALA A 2 10.68 19.28 -11.38
N ARG A 3 10.10 18.71 -10.30
CA ARG A 3 10.80 17.73 -9.47
C ARG A 3 11.10 16.45 -10.27
N SER A 4 12.25 15.83 -10.04
CA SER A 4 12.58 14.52 -10.61
C SER A 4 11.79 13.39 -9.93
N LYS A 5 11.82 12.19 -10.54
CA LYS A 5 11.25 10.98 -9.94
C LYS A 5 11.83 10.72 -8.54
N GLU A 6 13.14 10.83 -8.39
CA GLU A 6 13.86 10.59 -7.14
C GLU A 6 13.46 11.59 -6.06
N GLU A 7 13.30 12.88 -6.42
CA GLU A 7 12.84 13.91 -5.48
C GLU A 7 11.42 13.62 -4.98
N TRP A 8 10.55 13.06 -5.83
CA TRP A 8 9.22 12.63 -5.44
C TRP A 8 9.22 11.42 -4.51
N ILE A 9 10.06 10.43 -4.82
CA ILE A 9 10.25 9.26 -3.95
C ILE A 9 10.76 9.71 -2.58
N GLU A 10 11.78 10.55 -2.53
CA GLU A 10 12.30 11.10 -1.27
C GLU A 10 11.24 11.89 -0.50
N LEU A 11 10.44 12.69 -1.19
CA LEU A 11 9.38 13.48 -0.55
C LEU A 11 8.31 12.59 0.09
N LEU A 12 7.95 11.48 -0.56
CA LEU A 12 7.03 10.50 0.01
C LEU A 12 7.68 9.74 1.17
N GLU A 13 8.93 9.32 1.02
CA GLU A 13 9.67 8.58 2.05
C GLU A 13 9.83 9.41 3.33
N ARG A 14 10.12 10.72 3.23
CA ARG A 14 10.20 11.63 4.38
C ARG A 14 8.89 11.78 5.16
N ARG A 15 7.75 11.43 4.56
CA ARG A 15 6.43 11.47 5.21
C ARG A 15 6.08 10.15 5.90
N LEU A 16 6.86 9.10 5.69
CA LEU A 16 6.65 7.81 6.31
C LEU A 16 7.41 7.70 7.65
N PRO A 17 6.84 6.99 8.63
CA PRO A 17 7.59 6.53 9.80
C PRO A 17 8.83 5.71 9.38
N PRO A 18 9.87 5.67 10.24
CA PRO A 18 11.08 4.89 9.97
C PRO A 18 10.79 3.38 9.86
N LEU A 19 11.73 2.64 9.26
CA LEU A 19 11.57 1.22 8.88
C LEU A 19 11.41 0.27 10.07
N ASP A 20 11.87 0.67 11.27
CA ASP A 20 11.77 -0.07 12.52
C ASP A 20 10.36 0.03 13.14
N ARG A 21 9.60 1.09 12.85
CA ARG A 21 8.21 1.24 13.26
C ARG A 21 7.26 0.57 12.27
N ILE A 22 7.26 -0.76 12.28
CA ILE A 22 6.60 -1.62 11.27
C ILE A 22 5.10 -1.32 11.10
N ALA A 23 4.28 -1.47 12.15
CA ALA A 23 2.83 -1.26 12.03
C ALA A 23 2.48 0.20 11.68
N ASP A 24 3.17 1.17 12.29
CA ASP A 24 2.95 2.59 12.02
C ASP A 24 3.27 2.94 10.57
N ARG A 25 4.38 2.43 10.04
CA ARG A 25 4.78 2.65 8.65
C ARG A 25 3.78 2.03 7.68
N ASN A 26 3.35 0.79 7.91
CA ASN A 26 2.32 0.17 7.09
C ASN A 26 1.02 0.98 7.11
N ARG A 27 0.60 1.45 8.29
CA ARG A 27 -0.58 2.31 8.46
C ARG A 27 -0.45 3.61 7.67
N ALA A 28 0.73 4.25 7.67
CA ALA A 28 0.98 5.45 6.89
C ALA A 28 0.89 5.19 5.37
N ILE A 29 1.47 4.09 4.89
CA ILE A 29 1.36 3.65 3.48
C ILE A 29 -0.11 3.40 3.10
N THR A 30 -0.85 2.63 3.91
CA THR A 30 -2.29 2.41 3.71
C THR A 30 -3.05 3.74 3.62
N ALA A 31 -2.71 4.71 4.47
CA ALA A 31 -3.36 6.02 4.48
C ALA A 31 -3.06 6.84 3.21
N HIS A 32 -1.86 6.73 2.64
CA HIS A 32 -1.54 7.37 1.37
C HIS A 32 -2.39 6.82 0.23
N TYR A 33 -2.47 5.49 0.09
CA TYR A 33 -3.33 4.85 -0.91
C TYR A 33 -4.80 5.26 -0.74
N ALA A 34 -5.30 5.22 0.49
CA ALA A 34 -6.67 5.62 0.78
C ALA A 34 -6.91 7.10 0.44
N ARG A 35 -5.96 7.99 0.73
CA ARG A 35 -6.07 9.42 0.40
C ARG A 35 -6.17 9.64 -1.10
N TRP A 36 -5.31 9.01 -1.90
CA TRP A 36 -5.36 9.15 -3.36
C TRP A 36 -6.70 8.66 -3.92
N TYR A 37 -7.19 7.51 -3.45
CA TYR A 37 -8.51 7.03 -3.83
C TYR A 37 -9.62 8.00 -3.45
N LEU A 38 -9.62 8.53 -2.23
CA LEU A 38 -10.66 9.45 -1.76
C LEU A 38 -10.64 10.80 -2.47
N GLU A 39 -9.49 11.24 -2.98
CA GLU A 39 -9.33 12.48 -3.73
C GLU A 39 -9.94 12.38 -5.15
N LYS A 40 -9.72 11.25 -5.83
CA LYS A 40 -10.33 10.97 -7.15
C LYS A 40 -10.83 9.52 -7.25
N PRO A 41 -11.97 9.18 -6.62
CA PRO A 41 -12.47 7.80 -6.57
C PRO A 41 -12.79 7.21 -7.93
N GLU A 42 -13.15 8.05 -8.90
CA GLU A 42 -13.43 7.67 -10.27
C GLU A 42 -12.17 7.24 -11.02
N LEU A 43 -11.01 7.80 -10.69
CA LEU A 43 -9.75 7.53 -11.40
C LEU A 43 -8.88 6.46 -10.73
N PHE A 44 -8.78 6.43 -9.40
CA PHE A 44 -7.75 5.64 -8.71
C PHE A 44 -8.27 4.37 -8.02
N LYS A 45 -8.96 3.52 -8.78
CA LYS A 45 -9.43 2.22 -8.27
C LYS A 45 -8.30 1.35 -7.75
N TRP A 46 -7.14 1.34 -8.42
CA TRP A 46 -5.94 0.64 -7.99
C TRP A 46 -5.50 1.09 -6.60
N SER A 47 -5.45 2.40 -6.33
CA SER A 47 -5.10 2.91 -4.99
C SER A 47 -6.09 2.45 -3.91
N GLY A 48 -7.39 2.41 -4.24
CA GLY A 48 -8.41 1.89 -3.30
C GLY A 48 -8.19 0.40 -2.98
N MET A 49 -7.88 -0.41 -4.00
CA MET A 49 -7.58 -1.84 -3.84
C MET A 49 -6.27 -2.06 -3.06
N ALA A 50 -5.23 -1.28 -3.36
CA ALA A 50 -3.95 -1.30 -2.64
C ALA A 50 -4.12 -0.94 -1.16
N ALA A 51 -4.94 0.08 -0.85
CA ALA A 51 -5.27 0.42 0.53
C ALA A 51 -5.98 -0.73 1.26
N PHE A 52 -6.93 -1.39 0.59
CA PHE A 52 -7.66 -2.53 1.16
C PHE A 52 -6.74 -3.72 1.43
N ALA A 53 -5.86 -4.08 0.49
CA ALA A 53 -4.88 -5.15 0.67
C ALA A 53 -3.86 -4.82 1.76
N SER A 54 -3.28 -3.61 1.73
CA SER A 54 -2.31 -3.11 2.71
C SER A 54 -2.88 -3.08 4.14
N ARG A 55 -4.17 -2.78 4.29
CA ARG A 55 -4.85 -2.85 5.59
C ARG A 55 -4.88 -4.26 6.17
N GLN A 56 -5.09 -5.29 5.34
CA GLN A 56 -5.11 -6.68 5.81
C GLN A 56 -3.75 -7.11 6.35
N VAL A 57 -2.66 -6.72 5.66
CA VAL A 57 -1.28 -6.90 6.16
C VAL A 57 -1.10 -6.16 7.49
N GLY A 58 -1.59 -4.92 7.59
CA GLY A 58 -1.50 -4.13 8.82
C GLY A 58 -2.20 -4.75 10.04
N VAL A 59 -3.37 -5.39 9.84
CA VAL A 59 -4.05 -6.13 10.91
C VAL A 59 -3.19 -7.30 11.40
N ALA A 60 -2.61 -8.07 10.48
CA ALA A 60 -1.75 -9.19 10.82
C ALA A 60 -0.47 -8.75 11.56
N LEU A 61 0.15 -7.64 11.13
CA LEU A 61 1.28 -7.03 11.82
C LEU A 61 0.91 -6.57 13.25
N GLY A 62 -0.24 -5.93 13.43
CA GLY A 62 -0.71 -5.50 14.75
C GLY A 62 -0.98 -6.67 15.70
N VAL A 63 -1.53 -7.79 15.21
CA VAL A 63 -1.69 -9.02 15.99
C VAL A 63 -0.32 -9.59 16.38
N CYS A 64 0.63 -9.62 15.45
CA CYS A 64 2.00 -10.08 15.72
C CYS A 64 2.70 -9.22 16.79
N GLU A 65 2.61 -7.89 16.70
CA GLU A 65 3.16 -6.98 17.71
C GLU A 65 2.54 -7.22 19.09
N LEU A 66 1.22 -7.45 19.18
CA LEU A 66 0.55 -7.77 20.43
C LEU A 66 0.99 -9.12 21.03
N LEU A 67 1.22 -10.14 20.20
CA LEU A 67 1.68 -11.46 20.65
C LEU A 67 3.14 -11.43 21.14
N HIS A 68 3.96 -10.54 20.58
CA HIS A 68 5.37 -10.37 20.96
C HIS A 68 5.62 -9.23 21.94
N ALA A 69 4.59 -8.46 22.31
CA ALA A 69 4.70 -7.48 23.36
C ALA A 69 5.04 -8.21 24.67
N PRO A 70 6.19 -7.95 25.30
CA PRO A 70 6.51 -8.53 26.59
C PRO A 70 5.41 -8.13 27.58
N GLU A 71 4.91 -9.07 28.38
CA GLU A 71 3.91 -8.78 29.42
C GLU A 71 4.46 -7.72 30.38
N HIS A 72 4.13 -6.45 30.16
CA HIS A 72 4.23 -5.43 31.19
C HIS A 72 2.90 -5.41 31.96
N ARG A 73 2.85 -6.24 33.00
CA ARG A 73 1.78 -6.26 33.98
C ARG A 73 2.21 -5.51 35.25
N GLU A 74 1.76 -4.24 35.32
CA GLU A 74 1.49 -3.36 36.49
C GLU A 74 2.68 -2.95 37.40
N SER A 75 2.80 -1.74 37.97
CA SER A 75 1.80 -0.79 38.49
C SER A 75 2.43 0.60 38.73
N THR A 76 1.73 1.71 38.43
CA THR A 76 1.52 2.86 39.36
C THR A 76 0.54 3.88 38.76
N ASP A 77 -0.13 4.58 39.68
CA ASP A 77 -1.45 5.20 39.59
C ASP A 77 -1.61 6.52 38.81
N GLU A 78 -2.87 6.68 38.38
CA GLU A 78 -3.73 7.88 38.32
C GLU A 78 -3.35 9.13 37.50
N GLN A 79 -4.12 9.26 36.40
CA GLN A 79 -4.81 10.44 35.83
C GLN A 79 -3.98 11.62 35.28
N GLU A 80 -4.10 11.86 33.95
CA GLU A 80 -4.76 13.08 33.43
C GLU A 80 -4.98 13.04 31.90
N GLY A 81 -6.25 13.26 31.50
CA GLY A 81 -6.73 13.93 30.28
C GLY A 81 -6.09 13.68 28.90
N GLY A 82 -6.81 12.96 28.02
CA GLY A 82 -6.74 13.21 26.58
C GLY A 82 -6.90 11.98 25.68
N LEU A 83 -8.13 11.73 25.22
CA LEU A 83 -8.45 10.98 23.99
C LEU A 83 -7.73 9.63 23.78
N SER A 84 -7.45 8.89 24.86
CA SER A 84 -6.63 7.67 24.83
C SER A 84 -7.44 6.44 25.20
N SER A 85 -7.73 5.65 24.16
CA SER A 85 -7.89 4.19 24.18
C SER A 85 -8.74 3.87 22.95
N PHE A 86 -8.08 3.85 21.78
CA PHE A 86 -8.64 3.22 20.61
C PHE A 86 -8.85 1.75 21.01
N ASP A 87 -10.10 1.41 21.29
CA ASP A 87 -10.57 0.19 21.96
C ASP A 87 -10.09 -1.07 21.22
N ALA A 88 -8.88 -1.52 21.57
CA ALA A 88 -8.19 -2.64 20.93
C ALA A 88 -9.02 -3.92 21.03
N GLY A 89 -9.84 -4.07 22.08
CA GLY A 89 -10.78 -5.17 22.25
C GLY A 89 -11.91 -5.16 21.21
N LYS A 90 -12.49 -3.99 20.91
CA LYS A 90 -13.49 -3.87 19.83
C LYS A 90 -12.88 -3.97 18.43
N LEU A 91 -11.64 -3.52 18.25
CA LEU A 91 -10.91 -3.69 16.99
C LEU A 91 -10.58 -5.17 16.76
N LEU A 92 -10.19 -5.92 17.79
CA LEU A 92 -9.98 -7.36 17.73
C LEU A 92 -11.30 -8.09 17.43
N GLN A 93 -12.40 -7.75 18.12
CA GLN A 93 -13.71 -8.37 17.91
C GLN A 93 -14.28 -8.10 16.50
N ASN A 94 -14.13 -6.87 15.97
CA ASN A 94 -14.55 -6.56 14.60
C ASN A 94 -13.56 -7.05 13.52
N SER A 95 -12.26 -7.19 13.85
CA SER A 95 -11.26 -7.75 12.92
C SER A 95 -11.38 -9.26 12.80
N LEU A 96 -11.80 -9.97 13.87
CA LEU A 96 -12.12 -11.39 13.83
C LEU A 96 -13.30 -11.71 12.89
N ASN A 97 -14.23 -10.76 12.68
CA ASN A 97 -15.35 -10.94 11.74
C ASN A 97 -14.98 -10.67 10.26
N ASN A 98 -13.89 -9.97 9.98
CA ASN A 98 -13.35 -9.79 8.61
C ASN A 98 -12.26 -10.81 8.26
N LEU A 99 -12.09 -11.83 9.10
CA LEU A 99 -10.93 -12.72 9.15
C LEU A 99 -11.17 -14.00 8.35
N LEU A 100 -11.52 -13.92 7.07
CA LEU A 100 -11.74 -15.12 6.24
C LEU A 100 -10.46 -15.94 5.97
N PHE A 101 -9.31 -15.66 6.59
CA PHE A 101 -8.07 -16.42 6.39
C PHE A 101 -7.17 -16.68 7.61
N ILE A 102 -7.63 -16.46 8.84
CA ILE A 102 -6.84 -16.84 10.04
C ILE A 102 -7.66 -17.68 11.02
N PRO A 103 -7.92 -18.96 10.73
CA PRO A 103 -7.97 -19.91 11.83
C PRO A 103 -7.22 -21.21 11.50
N SER A 104 -6.13 -21.48 12.24
CA SER A 104 -5.70 -22.80 12.79
C SER A 104 -4.18 -23.01 12.91
N PHE A 105 -3.33 -22.15 12.31
CA PHE A 105 -1.87 -22.41 12.29
C PHE A 105 -1.08 -21.96 13.53
N MET A 106 -1.71 -21.31 14.52
CA MET A 106 -0.99 -20.80 15.70
C MET A 106 -0.48 -21.86 16.69
N HIS A 107 -0.72 -23.17 16.45
CA HIS A 107 -0.45 -24.21 17.43
C HIS A 107 0.96 -24.83 17.40
N SER A 108 1.89 -24.37 16.54
CA SER A 108 3.30 -24.80 16.63
C SER A 108 4.28 -23.66 16.42
N ALA A 109 5.43 -23.70 17.13
CA ALA A 109 6.49 -22.69 17.02
C ALA A 109 7.07 -22.59 15.60
N ALA A 110 7.12 -23.71 14.87
CA ALA A 110 7.52 -23.73 13.46
C ALA A 110 6.51 -22.97 12.58
N ALA A 111 5.20 -23.22 12.77
CA ALA A 111 4.16 -22.50 12.04
C ALA A 111 4.14 -21.00 12.36
N GLN A 112 4.48 -20.61 13.60
CA GLN A 112 4.70 -19.21 13.95
C GLN A 112 5.89 -18.61 13.21
N GLN A 113 7.04 -19.29 13.16
CA GLN A 113 8.22 -18.78 12.47
C GLN A 113 8.02 -18.62 10.96
N PHE A 114 7.35 -19.58 10.30
CA PHE A 114 6.99 -19.46 8.88
C PHE A 114 6.00 -18.32 8.64
N PHE A 115 4.98 -18.19 9.48
CA PHE A 115 4.03 -17.09 9.40
C PHE A 115 4.69 -15.72 9.57
N LEU A 116 5.66 -15.58 10.47
CA LEU A 116 6.41 -14.34 10.66
C LEU A 116 7.31 -14.01 9.47
N ALA A 117 8.00 -15.01 8.92
CA ALA A 117 8.78 -14.83 7.70
C ALA A 117 7.89 -14.36 6.53
N ASP A 118 6.72 -14.97 6.36
CA ASP A 118 5.75 -14.58 5.33
C ASP A 118 5.22 -13.16 5.55
N LEU A 119 4.92 -12.78 6.80
CA LEU A 119 4.50 -11.42 7.13
C LEU A 119 5.59 -10.38 6.84
N ASP A 120 6.85 -10.71 7.09
CA ASP A 120 7.97 -9.84 6.74
C ASP A 120 8.10 -9.67 5.22
N GLN A 121 7.90 -10.74 4.45
CA GLN A 121 7.87 -10.65 2.98
C GLN A 121 6.71 -9.78 2.49
N LEU A 122 5.51 -9.93 3.07
CA LEU A 122 4.36 -9.09 2.73
C LEU A 122 4.58 -7.62 3.07
N ARG A 123 5.17 -7.33 4.23
CA ARG A 123 5.54 -5.97 4.65
C ARG A 123 6.54 -5.34 3.69
N LEU A 124 7.63 -6.06 3.38
CA LEU A 124 8.66 -5.58 2.46
C LEU A 124 8.10 -5.39 1.05
N GLY A 125 7.23 -6.31 0.61
CA GLY A 125 6.48 -6.18 -0.64
C GLY A 125 5.67 -4.88 -0.68
N ASN A 126 4.89 -4.58 0.35
CA ASN A 126 4.10 -3.35 0.42
C ASN A 126 4.96 -2.08 0.39
N ASN A 127 6.10 -2.06 1.10
CA ASN A 127 7.05 -0.93 1.04
C ASN A 127 7.62 -0.74 -0.38
N ASN A 128 7.97 -1.84 -1.05
CA ASN A 128 8.53 -1.79 -2.40
C ASN A 128 7.49 -1.29 -3.42
N ILE A 129 6.26 -1.79 -3.36
CA ILE A 129 5.16 -1.30 -4.20
C ILE A 129 4.98 0.19 -3.98
N PHE A 130 4.91 0.65 -2.73
CA PHE A 130 4.72 2.06 -2.44
C PHE A 130 5.83 2.95 -3.01
N THR A 131 7.09 2.50 -2.90
CA THR A 131 8.25 3.20 -3.47
C THR A 131 8.20 3.23 -5.00
N ASP A 132 7.72 2.16 -5.61
CA ASP A 132 7.73 1.95 -7.06
C ASP A 132 6.65 2.75 -7.79
N ILE A 133 5.43 2.82 -7.25
CA ILE A 133 4.26 3.45 -7.92
C ILE A 133 3.71 4.67 -7.19
N GLY A 134 4.05 4.87 -5.91
CA GLY A 134 3.47 5.94 -5.09
C GLY A 134 3.79 7.34 -5.60
N TRP A 135 5.00 7.54 -6.11
CA TRP A 135 5.43 8.81 -6.69
C TRP A 135 4.56 9.21 -7.89
N ALA A 136 4.13 8.24 -8.72
CA ALA A 136 3.34 8.50 -9.92
C ALA A 136 1.92 8.94 -9.56
N HIS A 137 1.30 8.32 -8.55
CA HIS A 137 -0.01 8.75 -8.03
C HIS A 137 0.04 10.16 -7.44
N ALA A 138 1.05 10.45 -6.62
CA ALA A 138 1.24 11.77 -6.02
C ALA A 138 1.47 12.85 -7.09
N LEU A 139 2.30 12.55 -8.09
CA LEU A 139 2.62 13.47 -9.18
C LEU A 139 1.43 13.68 -10.12
N PHE A 140 0.66 12.63 -10.43
CA PHE A 140 -0.54 12.75 -11.24
C PHE A 140 -1.58 13.65 -10.57
N LEU A 141 -1.77 13.52 -9.25
CA LEU A 141 -2.67 14.39 -8.51
C LEU A 141 -2.19 15.84 -8.46
N GLU A 142 -0.89 16.07 -8.25
CA GLU A 142 -0.33 17.43 -8.16
C GLU A 142 -0.26 18.15 -9.52
N SER A 143 0.06 17.43 -10.61
CA SER A 143 0.43 18.06 -11.89
C SER A 143 -0.10 17.36 -13.15
N GLY A 144 -0.87 16.29 -13.01
CA GLY A 144 -1.44 15.53 -14.13
C GLY A 144 -0.43 14.64 -14.86
N PHE A 145 -0.92 13.98 -15.91
CA PHE A 145 -0.17 12.97 -16.66
C PHE A 145 1.11 13.51 -17.32
N GLY A 146 1.09 14.73 -17.86
CA GLY A 146 2.26 15.31 -18.54
C GLY A 146 3.48 15.48 -17.63
N ALA A 147 3.30 15.49 -16.31
CA ALA A 147 4.41 15.45 -15.36
C ALA A 147 4.90 14.01 -15.08
N VAL A 148 3.97 13.06 -14.98
CA VAL A 148 4.27 11.63 -14.84
C VAL A 148 5.06 11.12 -16.05
N GLU A 149 4.63 11.47 -17.27
CA GLU A 149 5.30 11.14 -18.52
C GLU A 149 6.78 11.55 -18.52
N LYS A 150 7.09 12.77 -18.06
CA LYS A 150 8.46 13.29 -18.01
C LYS A 150 9.36 12.56 -17.01
N CYS A 151 8.76 11.92 -16.01
CA CYS A 151 9.48 11.20 -14.95
C CYS A 151 9.58 9.70 -15.21
N CYS A 152 8.83 9.16 -16.17
CA CYS A 152 8.90 7.74 -16.54
C CYS A 152 10.17 7.47 -17.34
N GLY A 153 10.88 6.40 -16.97
CA GLY A 153 11.99 5.85 -17.74
C GLY A 153 11.56 4.62 -18.56
N PRO A 154 12.52 3.92 -19.19
CA PRO A 154 12.24 2.73 -19.99
C PRO A 154 11.60 1.57 -19.21
N ARG A 155 11.81 1.51 -17.88
CA ARG A 155 11.27 0.44 -17.03
C ARG A 155 9.78 0.63 -16.73
N GLU A 156 9.36 1.87 -16.63
CA GLU A 156 7.99 2.26 -16.29
C GLU A 156 7.08 2.28 -17.53
N GLN A 157 7.67 2.23 -18.72
CA GLN A 157 6.99 2.53 -19.98
C GLN A 157 5.91 1.52 -20.37
N GLU A 158 6.09 0.23 -20.03
CA GLU A 158 5.19 -0.84 -20.48
C GLU A 158 3.83 -0.83 -19.76
N PHE A 159 3.83 -0.62 -18.45
CA PHE A 159 2.62 -0.78 -17.63
C PHE A 159 2.24 0.48 -16.86
N LEU A 160 3.19 1.11 -16.16
CA LEU A 160 2.92 2.29 -15.34
C LEU A 160 2.55 3.48 -16.22
N PHE A 161 3.40 3.79 -17.20
CA PHE A 161 3.16 4.89 -18.14
C PHE A 161 1.83 4.70 -18.87
N GLU A 162 1.62 3.54 -19.47
CA GLU A 162 0.41 3.25 -20.24
C GLU A 162 -0.84 3.26 -19.35
N GLY A 163 -0.76 2.70 -18.14
CA GLY A 163 -1.85 2.74 -17.17
C GLY A 163 -2.29 4.17 -16.83
N PHE A 164 -1.33 5.05 -16.51
CA PHE A 164 -1.64 6.46 -16.25
C PHE A 164 -2.08 7.23 -17.49
N ARG A 165 -1.60 6.87 -18.69
CA ARG A 165 -2.02 7.47 -19.97
C ARG A 165 -3.50 7.19 -20.24
N LEU A 166 -3.94 5.94 -20.06
CA LEU A 166 -5.34 5.55 -20.24
C LEU A 166 -6.27 6.21 -19.20
N ILE A 167 -5.81 6.32 -17.95
CA ILE A 167 -6.54 7.04 -16.89
C ILE A 167 -6.71 8.52 -17.25
N ASP A 168 -5.66 9.17 -17.74
CA ASP A 168 -5.74 10.58 -18.18
C ASP A 168 -6.68 10.74 -19.38
N GLU A 169 -6.55 9.89 -20.41
CA GLU A 169 -7.42 9.94 -21.60
C GLU A 169 -8.90 9.81 -21.21
N GLY A 170 -9.23 8.86 -20.33
CA GLY A 170 -10.57 8.73 -19.79
C GLY A 170 -11.01 9.93 -18.94
N GLU A 171 -10.13 10.50 -18.10
CA GLU A 171 -10.44 11.72 -17.36
C GLU A 171 -10.77 12.90 -18.29
N GLN A 172 -10.01 13.06 -19.39
CA GLN A 172 -10.24 14.12 -20.37
C GLN A 172 -11.59 13.94 -21.09
N LEU A 173 -11.97 12.71 -21.43
CA LEU A 173 -13.28 12.42 -22.04
C LEU A 173 -14.42 12.73 -21.06
N LEU A 174 -14.30 12.33 -19.79
CA LEU A 174 -15.28 12.67 -18.74
C LEU A 174 -15.42 14.19 -18.57
N LYS A 175 -14.31 14.94 -18.53
CA LYS A 175 -14.32 16.42 -18.43
C LYS A 175 -15.01 17.09 -19.61
N ARG A 176 -14.90 16.51 -20.81
CA ARG A 176 -15.57 17.00 -22.02
C ARG A 176 -17.03 16.59 -22.12
N GLY A 177 -17.49 15.65 -21.29
CA GLY A 177 -18.86 15.13 -21.31
C GLY A 177 -19.18 14.31 -22.55
N VAL A 178 -18.17 13.68 -23.17
CA VAL A 178 -18.33 12.88 -24.39
C VAL A 178 -17.87 11.44 -24.15
N GLU A 179 -18.50 10.48 -24.85
CA GLU A 179 -18.12 9.06 -24.84
C GLU A 179 -17.93 8.49 -23.41
N GLU A 180 -18.86 8.76 -22.49
CA GLU A 180 -18.71 8.41 -21.07
C GLU A 180 -18.40 6.91 -20.84
N GLU A 181 -19.05 6.03 -21.59
CA GLU A 181 -18.81 4.58 -21.51
C GLU A 181 -17.36 4.23 -21.85
N ARG A 182 -16.84 4.79 -22.94
CA ARG A 182 -15.44 4.62 -23.35
C ARG A 182 -14.49 5.23 -22.31
N ALA A 183 -14.83 6.40 -21.78
CA ALA A 183 -14.04 7.06 -20.76
C ALA A 183 -13.87 6.18 -19.51
N ARG A 184 -14.97 5.55 -19.05
CA ARG A 184 -14.96 4.60 -17.93
C ARG A 184 -14.17 3.33 -18.26
N ALA A 185 -14.27 2.83 -19.48
CA ALA A 185 -13.51 1.67 -19.93
C ALA A 185 -11.99 1.93 -19.93
N LEU A 186 -11.55 3.09 -20.44
CA LEU A 186 -10.15 3.50 -20.43
C LEU A 186 -9.60 3.63 -19.01
N ILE A 187 -10.35 4.26 -18.11
CA ILE A 187 -9.95 4.37 -16.70
C ILE A 187 -9.82 2.98 -16.06
N TRP A 188 -10.79 2.10 -16.31
CA TRP A 188 -10.76 0.73 -15.81
C TRP A 188 -9.53 -0.02 -16.32
N GLU A 189 -9.30 -0.02 -17.63
CA GLU A 189 -8.15 -0.67 -18.27
C GLU A 189 -6.84 -0.12 -17.74
N GLY A 190 -6.72 1.20 -17.60
CA GLY A 190 -5.54 1.83 -17.03
C GLY A 190 -5.23 1.37 -15.61
N ASN A 191 -6.25 1.24 -14.75
CA ASN A 191 -6.07 0.70 -13.40
C ASN A 191 -5.70 -0.79 -13.39
N VAL A 192 -6.22 -1.56 -14.35
CA VAL A 192 -5.85 -2.98 -14.52
C VAL A 192 -4.38 -3.10 -14.94
N LEU A 193 -3.89 -2.24 -15.84
CA LEU A 193 -2.48 -2.24 -16.26
C LEU A 193 -1.49 -1.92 -15.14
N LEU A 194 -1.93 -1.21 -14.09
CA LEU A 194 -1.07 -1.01 -12.92
C LEU A 194 -0.82 -2.31 -12.13
N LEU A 195 -1.67 -3.34 -12.26
CA LEU A 195 -1.53 -4.62 -11.56
C LEU A 195 -0.36 -5.46 -12.08
N PRO A 196 -0.16 -5.69 -13.40
CA PRO A 196 1.04 -6.35 -13.91
C PRO A 196 2.35 -5.65 -13.52
N HIS A 197 2.36 -4.32 -13.44
CA HIS A 197 3.52 -3.58 -12.93
C HIS A 197 3.85 -4.01 -11.50
N GLU A 198 2.85 -3.99 -10.62
CA GLU A 198 2.98 -4.43 -9.23
C GLU A 198 3.43 -5.90 -9.12
N GLN A 199 2.76 -6.80 -9.84
CA GLN A 199 2.92 -8.25 -9.68
C GLN A 199 4.21 -8.76 -10.35
N ILE A 200 4.55 -8.30 -11.55
CA ILE A 200 5.69 -8.82 -12.34
C ILE A 200 6.97 -8.01 -12.10
N SER A 201 6.86 -6.67 -12.05
CA SER A 201 8.05 -5.81 -11.98
C SER A 201 8.58 -5.67 -10.55
N THR A 202 7.69 -5.72 -9.56
CA THR A 202 8.01 -5.38 -8.18
C THR A 202 7.91 -6.57 -7.23
N LEU A 203 6.75 -7.21 -7.11
CA LEU A 203 6.55 -8.34 -6.17
C LEU A 203 7.28 -9.61 -6.59
N GLN A 204 7.06 -10.12 -7.79
CA GLN A 204 7.70 -11.36 -8.25
C GLN A 204 9.23 -11.23 -8.28
N ARG A 205 9.75 -10.06 -8.71
CA ARG A 205 11.18 -9.77 -8.68
C ARG A 205 11.73 -9.78 -7.25
N PHE A 206 11.04 -9.12 -6.31
CA PHE A 206 11.44 -9.12 -4.90
C PHE A 206 11.44 -10.54 -4.30
N LEU A 207 10.39 -11.33 -4.56
CA LEU A 207 10.28 -12.70 -4.08
C LEU A 207 11.37 -13.61 -4.68
N MET A 208 11.67 -13.49 -5.98
CA MET A 208 12.76 -14.25 -6.62
C MET A 208 14.16 -13.84 -6.12
N LEU A 209 14.39 -12.54 -5.88
CA LEU A 209 15.65 -12.06 -5.30
C LEU A 209 15.83 -12.52 -3.85
N SER A 210 14.75 -12.58 -3.07
CA SER A 210 14.77 -13.10 -1.71
C SER A 210 15.00 -14.61 -1.69
N ALA A 211 14.38 -15.36 -2.60
CA ALA A 211 14.60 -16.81 -2.74
C ALA A 211 16.03 -17.17 -3.20
N SER A 212 16.68 -16.33 -4.01
CA SER A 212 18.04 -16.57 -4.52
C SER A 212 19.16 -16.14 -3.56
N ARG A 213 18.87 -15.32 -2.54
CA ARG A 213 19.85 -14.85 -1.54
C ARG A 213 19.98 -15.74 -0.29
N GLY A 214 19.25 -16.86 -0.24
CA GLY A 214 19.42 -17.92 0.77
C GLY A 214 18.24 -18.03 1.73
N GLY A 215 17.63 -19.21 1.78
CA GLY A 215 16.57 -19.54 2.74
C GLY A 215 15.75 -20.79 2.39
N PHE A 216 16.41 -21.94 2.25
CA PHE A 216 15.88 -23.22 2.73
C PHE A 216 16.84 -23.75 3.79
#